data_AF-A0A1Q6Z7U4-F1
#
_entry.id   AF-A0A1Q6Z7U4-F1
#
_cell.length_a   1.000
_cell.length_b   1.000
_cell.length_c   1.000
_cell.angle_alpha   90.00
_cell.angle_beta   90.00
_cell.angle_gamma   90.00
#
_symmetry.space_group_name_H-M   'P 1'
#
loop_
_entity.id
_entity.type
_entity.pdbx_description
1 polymer ?
#
loop_
_entity_poly.entity_id
_entity_poly.type
_entity_poly.pdbx_seq_one_letter_code
_entity_poly.pdbx_strand_id
1 'polypeptide(L)'
;MSDKPEENLRRREERYDRERRMRVQVGEDKETLEEVFDGRTLTTVMHLLNRGRLRELQGTVKSGKESRIYRGIDMKGGDVAVKIYLTSSAIFRQGRLKYIRGDPRFKDIPHDTRSLIDQWASKEFKNLQLAKEAGLAVPTPIYVEKNVLLMEFIGKNGVPAPHLREVPLQAASSWYDKIVEMVKDLYHKAKLVHGDLSEYNILVPNGYPMLIDFAQAVTIEHPEAREFLRRDIDNLNNYFKGLNVRTRSFERMFKVEE
;
A
#
# COMPACT_ATOMS: atom_id res chain seq x y z
N MET A 1 8.42 5.72 48.39
CA MET A 1 7.05 6.05 47.93
C MET A 1 7.13 6.23 46.43
N SER A 2 6.15 5.71 45.70
CA SER A 2 6.25 5.43 44.25
C SER A 2 6.19 6.71 43.39
N ASP A 3 7.28 7.08 42.71
CA ASP A 3 7.40 8.19 41.73
C ASP A 3 6.50 8.08 40.46
N LYS A 4 5.63 7.08 40.41
CA LYS A 4 4.71 6.82 39.28
C LYS A 4 3.86 8.02 38.83
N PRO A 5 3.35 8.92 39.71
CA PRO A 5 2.52 10.04 39.28
C PRO A 5 3.28 11.07 38.44
N GLU A 6 4.50 11.44 38.85
CA GLU A 6 5.34 12.41 38.14
C GLU A 6 5.87 11.82 36.83
N GLU A 7 6.25 10.55 36.83
CA GLU A 7 6.67 9.84 35.62
C GLU A 7 5.54 9.76 34.58
N ASN A 8 4.31 9.51 35.03
CA ASN A 8 3.14 9.49 34.16
C ASN A 8 2.81 10.87 33.58
N LEU A 9 2.99 11.94 34.37
CA LEU A 9 2.78 13.31 33.91
C LEU A 9 3.79 13.69 32.82
N ARG A 10 5.09 13.42 33.05
CA ARG A 10 6.15 13.67 32.07
C ARG A 10 5.93 12.92 30.76
N ARG A 11 5.57 11.63 30.83
CA ARG A 11 5.26 10.83 29.63
C ARG A 11 4.08 11.42 28.83
N ARG A 12 3.09 11.99 29.53
CA ARG A 12 1.92 12.62 28.91
C ARG A 12 2.29 13.95 28.24
N GLU A 13 3.14 14.76 28.88
CA GLU A 13 3.66 16.01 28.31
C GLU A 13 4.51 15.74 27.07
N GLU A 14 5.45 14.77 27.13
CA GLU A 14 6.27 14.41 25.96
C GLU A 14 5.43 13.87 24.80
N ARG A 15 4.36 13.12 25.10
CA ARG A 15 3.43 12.65 24.07
C ARG A 15 2.72 13.85 23.43
N TYR A 16 2.20 14.76 24.25
CA TYR A 16 1.52 15.96 23.77
C TYR A 16 2.43 16.83 22.89
N ASP A 17 3.69 17.01 23.29
CA ASP A 17 4.67 17.76 22.51
C ASP A 17 5.04 17.07 21.19
N ARG A 18 5.08 15.72 21.17
CA ARG A 18 5.28 14.96 19.93
C ARG A 18 4.09 15.09 18.99
N GLU A 19 2.87 14.97 19.52
CA GLU A 19 1.63 15.15 18.75
C GLU A 19 1.53 16.56 18.21
N ARG A 20 1.81 17.58 19.02
CA ARG A 20 1.81 18.98 18.59
C ARG A 20 2.81 19.25 17.47
N ARG A 21 4.02 18.69 17.55
CA ARG A 21 5.03 18.80 16.49
C ARG A 21 4.56 18.15 15.20
N MET A 22 3.99 16.95 15.28
CA MET A 22 3.43 16.27 14.10
C MET A 22 2.25 17.02 13.49
N ARG A 23 1.38 17.60 14.32
CA ARG A 23 0.27 18.46 13.85
C ARG A 23 0.79 19.60 12.99
N VAL A 24 1.81 20.30 13.46
CA VAL A 24 2.43 21.39 12.72
C VAL A 24 3.03 20.89 11.41
N GLN A 25 3.65 19.70 11.41
CA GLN A 25 4.32 19.15 10.23
C GLN A 25 3.34 18.63 9.17
N VAL A 26 2.33 17.88 9.60
CA VAL A 26 1.35 17.22 8.71
C VAL A 26 0.25 18.18 8.28
N GLY A 27 -0.05 19.22 9.09
CA GLY A 27 -1.10 20.20 8.79
C GLY A 27 -2.52 19.67 8.98
N GLU A 28 -2.70 18.59 9.75
CA GLU A 28 -4.02 17.99 10.01
C GLU A 28 -4.62 18.39 11.37
N ASP A 29 -5.95 18.32 11.46
CA ASP A 29 -6.66 18.54 12.72
C ASP A 29 -6.43 17.41 13.74
N LYS A 30 -6.90 17.62 14.97
CA LYS A 30 -6.59 16.73 16.10
C LYS A 30 -7.19 15.35 15.89
N GLU A 31 -8.42 15.30 15.41
CA GLU A 31 -9.23 14.09 15.30
C GLU A 31 -8.68 13.16 14.22
N THR A 32 -8.30 13.73 13.06
CA THR A 32 -7.67 12.98 11.97
C THR A 32 -6.31 12.41 12.37
N LEU A 33 -5.52 13.19 13.12
CA LEU A 33 -4.24 12.73 13.66
C LEU A 33 -4.41 11.67 14.75
N GLU A 34 -5.40 11.78 15.64
CA GLU A 34 -5.65 10.77 16.68
C GLU A 34 -6.13 9.44 16.10
N GLU A 35 -6.85 9.45 14.97
CA GLU A 35 -7.31 8.22 14.30
C GLU A 35 -6.16 7.42 13.65
N VAL A 36 -5.16 8.09 13.07
CA VAL A 36 -4.01 7.43 12.42
C VAL A 36 -2.85 7.23 13.37
N PHE A 37 -2.50 8.27 14.12
CA PHE A 37 -1.30 8.33 14.92
C PHE A 37 -1.64 7.98 16.36
N ASP A 38 -1.97 6.71 16.58
CA ASP A 38 -1.87 6.16 17.93
C ASP A 38 -0.44 6.36 18.47
N GLY A 39 -0.26 6.32 19.80
CA GLY A 39 1.05 6.62 20.40
C GLY A 39 2.19 5.74 19.85
N ARG A 40 1.88 4.54 19.36
CA ARG A 40 2.85 3.61 18.75
C ARG A 40 3.26 4.08 17.35
N THR A 41 2.30 4.45 16.52
CA THR A 41 2.50 4.97 15.17
C THR A 41 3.28 6.29 15.23
N LEU A 42 2.90 7.18 16.14
CA LEU A 42 3.63 8.43 16.40
C LEU A 42 5.10 8.17 16.76
N THR A 43 5.35 7.24 17.67
CA THR A 43 6.72 6.87 18.06
C THR A 43 7.52 6.32 16.86
N THR A 44 6.86 5.55 16.00
CA THR A 44 7.48 4.94 14.81
C THR A 44 7.84 6.01 13.78
N VAL A 45 6.95 6.96 13.51
CA VAL A 45 7.27 8.08 12.60
C VAL A 45 8.35 8.98 13.17
N MET A 46 8.32 9.31 14.46
CA MET A 46 9.41 10.05 15.11
C MET A 46 10.74 9.31 15.03
N HIS A 47 10.72 7.99 15.15
CA HIS A 47 11.92 7.17 14.99
C HIS A 47 12.48 7.24 13.56
N LEU A 48 11.62 7.20 12.54
CA LEU A 48 12.02 7.38 11.14
C LEU A 48 12.63 8.77 10.88
N LEU A 49 12.04 9.82 11.45
CA LEU A 49 12.55 11.20 11.36
C LEU A 49 13.93 11.33 12.04
N ASN A 50 14.03 10.87 13.29
CA ASN A 50 15.25 11.00 14.09
C ASN A 50 16.43 10.17 13.54
N ARG A 51 16.15 9.05 12.88
CA ARG A 51 17.18 8.19 12.26
C ARG A 51 17.58 8.62 10.85
N GLY A 52 17.06 9.74 10.36
CA GLY A 52 17.38 10.20 9.02
C GLY A 52 16.81 9.32 7.90
N ARG A 53 15.73 8.57 8.15
CA ARG A 53 15.03 7.79 7.11
C ARG A 53 13.99 8.61 6.37
N LEU A 54 13.43 9.61 7.04
CA LEU A 54 12.49 10.58 6.50
C LEU A 54 12.90 11.96 7.02
N ARG A 55 12.85 13.00 6.20
CA ARG A 55 13.17 14.37 6.63
C ARG A 55 11.93 15.07 7.17
N GLU A 56 10.85 14.97 6.41
CA GLU A 56 9.58 15.60 6.72
C GLU A 56 8.41 14.69 6.36
N LEU A 57 7.32 14.81 7.11
CA LEU A 57 6.02 14.23 6.77
C LEU A 57 5.01 15.38 6.58
N GLN A 58 4.40 15.47 5.40
CA GLN A 58 3.55 16.57 4.98
C GLN A 58 2.21 16.04 4.48
N GLY A 59 1.08 16.47 5.05
CA GLY A 59 -0.29 16.28 4.53
C GLY A 59 -0.73 14.86 4.14
N THR A 60 -2.04 14.58 4.18
CA THR A 60 -2.55 13.37 3.55
C THR A 60 -2.67 13.56 2.03
N VAL A 61 -2.14 12.60 1.28
CA VAL A 61 -2.30 12.48 -0.18
C VAL A 61 -3.57 11.70 -0.48
N LYS A 62 -3.88 10.68 0.34
CA LYS A 62 -5.05 9.83 0.16
C LYS A 62 -5.46 9.20 1.48
N SER A 63 -6.74 9.33 1.81
CA SER A 63 -7.36 8.62 2.93
C SER A 63 -8.07 7.38 2.42
N GLY A 64 -7.77 6.22 3.00
CA GLY A 64 -8.43 4.96 2.74
C GLY A 64 -8.95 4.33 4.03
N LYS A 65 -9.82 3.32 3.90
CA LYS A 65 -10.38 2.59 5.05
C LYS A 65 -9.32 1.81 5.85
N GLU A 66 -8.18 1.51 5.24
CA GLU A 66 -7.20 0.57 5.78
C GLU A 66 -5.85 1.20 6.08
N SER A 67 -5.53 2.28 5.38
CA SER A 67 -4.31 3.04 5.52
C SER A 67 -4.53 4.47 5.06
N ARG A 68 -3.68 5.37 5.52
CA ARG A 68 -3.53 6.71 4.94
C ARG A 68 -2.17 6.81 4.26
N ILE A 69 -2.14 7.50 3.13
CA ILE A 69 -0.91 7.80 2.42
C ILE A 69 -0.62 9.28 2.65
N TYR A 70 0.54 9.57 3.21
CA TYR A 70 1.06 10.91 3.39
C TYR A 70 2.16 11.17 2.38
N ARG A 71 2.38 12.45 2.05
CA ARG A 71 3.60 12.85 1.36
C ARG A 71 4.71 12.95 2.41
N GLY A 72 5.88 12.48 2.06
CA GLY A 72 7.08 12.67 2.84
C GLY A 72 8.17 13.28 1.97
N ILE A 73 9.16 13.87 2.62
CA ILE A 73 10.37 14.37 1.95
C ILE A 73 11.55 13.56 2.46
N ASP A 74 12.34 13.02 1.55
CA ASP A 74 13.57 12.30 1.90
C ASP A 74 14.72 13.26 2.29
N MET A 75 15.84 12.69 2.68
CA MET A 75 17.03 13.46 3.08
C MET A 75 17.60 14.32 1.93
N LYS A 76 17.32 13.96 0.67
CA LYS A 76 17.80 14.66 -0.54
C LYS A 76 16.79 15.71 -1.03
N GLY A 77 15.62 15.83 -0.41
CA GLY A 77 14.56 16.74 -0.83
C GLY A 77 13.60 16.15 -1.87
N GLY A 78 13.70 14.85 -2.17
CA GLY A 78 12.78 14.14 -3.07
C GLY A 78 11.47 13.73 -2.38
N ASP A 79 10.41 13.61 -3.17
CA ASP A 79 9.10 13.15 -2.70
C ASP A 79 9.12 11.64 -2.43
N VAL A 80 8.60 11.23 -1.27
CA VAL A 80 8.32 9.83 -0.91
C VAL A 80 6.87 9.68 -0.46
N ALA A 81 6.28 8.52 -0.72
CA ALA A 81 4.97 8.16 -0.19
C ALA A 81 5.15 7.43 1.14
N VAL A 82 4.44 7.88 2.18
CA VAL A 82 4.45 7.26 3.50
C VAL A 82 3.08 6.67 3.76
N LYS A 83 2.95 5.35 3.59
CA LYS A 83 1.72 4.58 3.83
C LYS A 83 1.68 4.12 5.29
N ILE A 84 0.71 4.61 6.04
CA ILE A 84 0.49 4.27 7.45
C ILE A 84 -0.77 3.43 7.55
N TYR A 85 -0.65 2.18 8.00
CA TYR A 85 -1.80 1.30 8.20
C TYR A 85 -2.48 1.60 9.53
N LEU A 86 -3.82 1.66 9.50
CA LEU A 86 -4.64 2.01 10.66
C LEU A 86 -4.71 0.85 11.64
N THR A 87 -4.39 1.11 12.92
CA THR A 87 -4.35 0.11 14.01
C THR A 87 -5.68 -0.11 14.72
N SER A 88 -6.60 0.85 14.61
CA SER A 88 -7.85 0.94 15.37
C SER A 88 -9.00 0.08 14.82
N SER A 89 -8.88 -0.42 13.59
CA SER A 89 -10.02 -1.02 12.89
C SER A 89 -10.15 -2.53 13.15
N ALA A 90 -10.75 -2.90 14.29
CA ALA A 90 -11.04 -4.30 14.65
C ALA A 90 -11.92 -5.05 13.62
N ILE A 91 -12.68 -4.30 12.82
CA ILE A 91 -13.61 -4.81 11.79
C ILE A 91 -12.89 -5.55 10.63
N PHE A 92 -11.57 -5.37 10.46
CA PHE A 92 -10.87 -5.81 9.26
C PHE A 92 -10.03 -7.08 9.42
N ARG A 93 -9.93 -7.63 10.64
CA ARG A 93 -9.17 -8.87 10.87
C ARG A 93 -9.73 -10.02 10.04
N GLN A 94 -11.05 -10.22 10.01
CA GLN A 94 -11.66 -11.32 9.24
C GLN A 94 -11.52 -11.17 7.73
N GLY A 95 -11.81 -9.99 7.17
CA GLY A 95 -11.76 -9.76 5.72
C GLY A 95 -10.36 -9.87 5.12
N ARG A 96 -9.32 -9.63 5.92
CA ARG A 96 -7.92 -9.66 5.45
C ARG A 96 -7.18 -10.97 5.74
N LEU A 97 -7.70 -11.78 6.68
CA LEU A 97 -7.08 -13.05 7.02
C LEU A 97 -6.95 -13.97 5.80
N LYS A 98 -7.87 -13.92 4.84
CA LYS A 98 -7.79 -14.70 3.59
C LYS A 98 -6.61 -14.35 2.67
N TYR A 99 -5.97 -13.19 2.83
CA TYR A 99 -4.78 -12.81 2.05
C TYR A 99 -3.46 -13.17 2.76
N ILE A 100 -3.54 -13.64 4.00
CA ILE A 100 -2.40 -14.09 4.81
C ILE A 100 -2.48 -15.61 5.02
N ARG A 101 -3.67 -16.14 5.30
CA ARG A 101 -3.94 -17.55 5.53
C ARG A 101 -3.70 -18.34 4.24
N GLY A 102 -2.59 -19.05 4.20
CA GLY A 102 -2.17 -19.81 3.02
C GLY A 102 -1.00 -19.18 2.28
N ASP A 103 -0.55 -17.98 2.68
CA ASP A 103 0.72 -17.44 2.23
C ASP A 103 1.85 -18.13 3.03
N PRO A 104 2.73 -18.93 2.37
CA PRO A 104 3.74 -19.75 3.04
C PRO A 104 4.78 -18.94 3.81
N ARG A 105 4.86 -17.63 3.55
CA ARG A 105 5.76 -16.70 4.26
C ARG A 105 5.28 -16.38 5.67
N PHE A 106 4.01 -16.68 6.00
CA PHE A 106 3.38 -16.38 7.29
C PHE A 106 3.06 -17.68 8.03
N LYS A 107 4.07 -18.24 8.72
CA LYS A 107 3.92 -19.48 9.51
C LYS A 107 3.06 -19.29 10.76
N ASP A 108 3.25 -18.16 11.47
CA ASP A 108 2.53 -17.83 12.70
C ASP A 108 1.74 -16.52 12.51
N ILE A 109 0.43 -16.64 12.33
CA ILE A 109 -0.46 -15.48 12.21
C ILE A 109 -0.71 -14.91 13.62
N PRO A 110 -0.29 -13.67 13.92
CA PRO A 110 -0.38 -13.12 15.27
C PRO A 110 -1.83 -13.03 15.75
N HIS A 111 -2.06 -13.36 17.02
CA HIS A 111 -3.38 -13.23 17.65
C HIS A 111 -3.78 -11.78 17.91
N ASP A 112 -2.82 -10.87 18.09
CA ASP A 112 -3.09 -9.45 18.30
C ASP A 112 -3.18 -8.67 16.97
N THR A 113 -4.01 -7.62 16.94
CA THR A 113 -4.26 -6.82 15.74
C THR A 113 -3.02 -6.03 15.30
N ARG A 114 -2.18 -5.58 16.24
CA ARG A 114 -1.05 -4.70 15.94
C ARG A 114 0.06 -5.44 15.21
N SER A 115 0.47 -6.60 15.71
CA SER A 115 1.47 -7.44 15.06
C SER A 115 1.00 -7.92 13.69
N LEU A 116 -0.31 -8.19 13.54
CA LEU A 116 -0.89 -8.54 12.25
C LEU A 116 -0.76 -7.39 11.23
N ILE A 117 -0.94 -6.15 11.68
CA ILE A 117 -0.79 -4.96 10.82
C ILE A 117 0.67 -4.73 10.44
N ASP A 118 1.61 -4.93 11.37
CA ASP A 118 3.04 -4.86 11.05
C ASP A 118 3.44 -5.90 10.00
N GLN A 119 2.85 -7.11 10.10
CA GLN A 119 3.02 -8.15 9.10
C GLN A 119 2.42 -7.76 7.75
N TRP A 120 1.28 -7.07 7.70
CA TRP A 120 0.72 -6.54 6.44
C TRP A 120 1.63 -5.50 5.79
N ALA A 121 2.13 -4.53 6.55
CA ALA A 121 3.07 -3.55 6.02
C ALA A 121 4.33 -4.22 5.47
N SER A 122 4.86 -5.20 6.22
CA SER A 122 6.01 -5.99 5.80
C SER A 122 5.71 -6.86 4.56
N LYS A 123 4.48 -7.37 4.44
CA LYS A 123 4.00 -8.12 3.27
C LYS A 123 3.99 -7.25 2.02
N GLU A 124 3.40 -6.06 2.09
CA GLU A 124 3.34 -5.14 0.95
C GLU A 124 4.74 -4.72 0.53
N PHE A 125 5.62 -4.40 1.48
CA PHE A 125 7.02 -4.11 1.20
C PHE A 125 7.69 -5.23 0.40
N LYS A 126 7.58 -6.48 0.86
CA LYS A 126 8.16 -7.65 0.17
C LYS A 126 7.52 -7.92 -1.20
N ASN A 127 6.21 -7.73 -1.33
CA ASN A 127 5.52 -7.90 -2.61
C ASN A 127 5.97 -6.85 -3.64
N LEU A 128 6.13 -5.59 -3.22
CA LEU A 128 6.69 -4.53 -4.06
C LEU A 128 8.14 -4.85 -4.46
N GLN A 129 8.95 -5.41 -3.56
CA GLN A 129 10.32 -5.84 -3.88
C GLN A 129 10.32 -6.91 -4.98
N LEU A 130 9.55 -7.98 -4.81
CA LEU A 130 9.43 -9.06 -5.81
C LEU A 130 8.94 -8.55 -7.16
N ALA A 131 7.93 -7.67 -7.18
CA ALA A 131 7.42 -7.09 -8.41
C ALA A 131 8.47 -6.19 -9.09
N LYS A 132 9.21 -5.39 -8.32
CA LYS A 132 10.28 -4.52 -8.84
C LYS A 132 11.45 -5.34 -9.40
N GLU A 133 11.89 -6.37 -8.69
CA GLU A 133 12.95 -7.30 -9.12
C GLU A 133 12.57 -8.04 -10.40
N ALA A 134 11.28 -8.36 -10.58
CA ALA A 134 10.72 -8.92 -11.81
C ALA A 134 10.59 -7.90 -12.96
N GLY A 135 10.98 -6.65 -12.75
CA GLY A 135 10.98 -5.59 -13.77
C GLY A 135 9.64 -4.90 -14.00
N LEU A 136 8.65 -5.10 -13.12
CA LEU A 136 7.35 -4.44 -13.26
C LEU A 136 7.42 -2.96 -12.89
N ALA A 137 6.56 -2.17 -13.57
CA ALA A 137 6.29 -0.80 -13.19
C ALA A 137 5.43 -0.77 -11.91
N VAL A 138 6.10 -0.64 -10.77
CA VAL A 138 5.53 -0.49 -9.42
C VAL A 138 6.32 0.55 -8.63
N PRO A 139 5.76 1.15 -7.56
CA PRO A 139 6.51 2.00 -6.65
C PRO A 139 7.70 1.28 -6.07
N THR A 140 8.86 1.90 -6.11
CA THR A 140 10.07 1.35 -5.48
C THR A 140 9.89 1.36 -3.95
N PRO A 141 9.92 0.20 -3.28
CA PRO A 141 9.83 0.15 -1.82
C PRO A 141 11.15 0.64 -1.22
N ILE A 142 11.08 1.51 -0.20
CA ILE A 142 12.26 2.16 0.39
C ILE A 142 12.57 1.56 1.76
N TYR A 143 11.58 1.54 2.65
CA TYR A 143 11.76 1.05 4.02
C TYR A 143 10.41 0.69 4.64
N VAL A 144 10.40 -0.22 5.61
CA VAL A 144 9.21 -0.55 6.39
C VAL A 144 9.59 -0.68 7.86
N GLU A 145 8.80 -0.09 8.73
CA GLU A 145 8.91 -0.25 10.18
C GLU A 145 7.52 -0.31 10.81
N LYS A 146 7.22 -1.43 11.47
CA LYS A 146 5.89 -1.70 12.05
C LYS A 146 4.80 -1.44 11.02
N ASN A 147 3.85 -0.56 11.29
CA ASN A 147 2.72 -0.22 10.44
C ASN A 147 3.00 0.93 9.45
N VAL A 148 4.26 1.33 9.26
CA VAL A 148 4.64 2.44 8.38
C VAL A 148 5.53 1.92 7.24
N LEU A 149 5.09 2.14 6.01
CA LEU A 149 5.80 1.78 4.77
C LEU A 149 6.19 3.06 4.01
N LEU A 150 7.47 3.19 3.69
CA LEU A 150 8.03 4.23 2.84
C LEU A 150 8.27 3.65 1.45
N MET A 151 7.78 4.33 0.42
CA MET A 151 7.95 3.93 -0.98
C MET A 151 8.05 5.15 -1.89
N GLU A 152 8.42 4.92 -3.14
CA GLU A 152 8.47 5.93 -4.19
C GLU A 152 7.14 6.69 -4.30
N PHE A 153 7.21 8.02 -4.31
CA PHE A 153 6.05 8.84 -4.62
C PHE A 153 5.81 8.87 -6.13
N ILE A 154 4.65 8.39 -6.57
CA ILE A 154 4.29 8.38 -7.99
C ILE A 154 3.51 9.64 -8.31
N GLY A 155 4.23 10.67 -8.74
CA GLY A 155 3.66 11.99 -8.98
C GLY A 155 4.73 13.04 -9.27
N LYS A 156 4.33 14.31 -9.32
CA LYS A 156 5.25 15.44 -9.51
C LYS A 156 4.83 16.60 -8.63
N ASN A 157 5.82 17.26 -8.00
CA ASN A 157 5.60 18.44 -7.15
C ASN A 157 4.57 18.19 -6.03
N GLY A 158 4.60 17.01 -5.41
CA GLY A 158 3.64 16.61 -4.38
C GLY A 158 2.23 16.26 -4.87
N VAL A 159 1.95 16.34 -6.17
CA VAL A 159 0.66 15.93 -6.74
C VAL A 159 0.78 14.48 -7.23
N PRO A 160 -0.06 13.54 -6.74
CA PRO A 160 -0.03 12.16 -7.19
C PRO A 160 -0.41 12.06 -8.67
N ALA A 161 0.14 11.07 -9.36
CA ALA A 161 -0.31 10.73 -10.71
C ALA A 161 -1.80 10.33 -10.70
N PRO A 162 -2.56 10.59 -11.78
CA PRO A 162 -3.95 10.21 -11.84
C PRO A 162 -4.11 8.69 -11.87
N HIS A 163 -5.22 8.20 -11.33
CA HIS A 163 -5.64 6.81 -11.50
C HIS A 163 -6.09 6.54 -12.93
N LEU A 164 -6.03 5.28 -13.38
CA LEU A 164 -6.50 4.88 -14.71
C LEU A 164 -7.94 5.32 -14.97
N ARG A 165 -8.81 5.22 -13.94
CA ARG A 165 -10.22 5.66 -14.02
C ARG A 165 -10.41 7.14 -14.33
N GLU A 166 -9.40 7.97 -14.06
CA GLU A 166 -9.44 9.43 -14.21
C GLU A 166 -8.84 9.89 -15.54
N VAL A 167 -8.27 8.97 -16.32
CA VAL A 167 -7.60 9.29 -17.58
C VAL A 167 -8.47 8.87 -18.78
N PRO A 168 -8.75 9.77 -19.73
CA PRO A 168 -9.41 9.41 -20.97
C PRO A 168 -8.48 8.55 -21.86
N LEU A 169 -8.91 7.35 -22.21
CA LEU A 169 -8.12 6.38 -22.97
C LEU A 169 -8.47 6.40 -24.47
N GLN A 170 -7.72 7.13 -25.29
CA GLN A 170 -7.94 7.18 -26.75
C GLN A 170 -7.69 5.84 -27.45
N ALA A 171 -6.77 5.03 -26.92
CA ALA A 171 -6.43 3.70 -27.45
C ALA A 171 -6.66 2.61 -26.39
N ALA A 172 -7.88 2.55 -25.84
CA ALA A 172 -8.21 1.69 -24.71
C ALA A 172 -7.85 0.20 -24.91
N SER A 173 -7.89 -0.31 -26.15
CA SER A 173 -7.46 -1.69 -26.45
C SER A 173 -5.96 -1.90 -26.22
N SER A 174 -5.11 -0.95 -26.62
CA SER A 174 -3.66 -1.03 -26.36
C SER A 174 -3.33 -0.94 -24.87
N TRP A 175 -4.08 -0.13 -24.12
CA TRP A 175 -3.98 -0.08 -22.66
C TRP A 175 -4.34 -1.41 -22.00
N TYR A 176 -5.45 -2.02 -22.44
CA TYR A 176 -5.87 -3.34 -21.99
C TYR A 176 -4.78 -4.39 -22.23
N ASP A 177 -4.23 -4.45 -23.45
CA ASP A 177 -3.15 -5.39 -23.78
C ASP A 177 -1.93 -5.16 -22.89
N LYS A 178 -1.52 -3.90 -22.69
CA LYS A 178 -0.37 -3.57 -21.84
C LYS A 178 -0.58 -4.00 -20.39
N ILE A 179 -1.75 -3.74 -19.82
CA ILE A 179 -2.07 -4.09 -18.43
C ILE A 179 -2.20 -5.61 -18.27
N VAL A 180 -2.79 -6.32 -19.24
CA VAL A 180 -2.84 -7.80 -19.23
C VAL A 180 -1.43 -8.39 -19.25
N GLU A 181 -0.52 -7.85 -20.06
CA GLU A 181 0.88 -8.29 -20.05
C GLU A 181 1.57 -8.01 -18.71
N MET A 182 1.27 -6.88 -18.04
CA MET A 182 1.76 -6.63 -16.69
C MET A 182 1.21 -7.63 -15.66
N VAL A 183 -0.06 -8.05 -15.78
CA VAL A 183 -0.65 -9.09 -14.91
C VAL A 183 0.02 -10.45 -15.14
N LYS A 184 0.29 -10.82 -16.39
CA LYS A 184 1.06 -12.02 -16.73
C LYS A 184 2.48 -11.96 -16.15
N ASP A 185 3.17 -10.84 -16.33
CA ASP A 185 4.52 -10.65 -15.78
C ASP A 185 4.50 -10.77 -14.25
N LEU A 186 3.48 -10.23 -13.58
CA LEU A 186 3.33 -10.37 -12.14
C LEU A 186 3.18 -11.85 -11.74
N TYR A 187 2.37 -12.60 -12.48
CA TYR A 187 2.14 -14.03 -12.22
C TYR A 187 3.37 -14.89 -12.53
N HIS A 188 3.91 -14.80 -13.75
CA HIS A 188 4.95 -15.71 -14.24
C HIS A 188 6.35 -15.32 -13.74
N LYS A 189 6.67 -14.01 -13.67
CA LYS A 189 8.01 -13.53 -13.29
C LYS A 189 8.10 -13.24 -11.80
N ALA A 190 7.16 -12.48 -11.24
CA ALA A 190 7.20 -12.13 -9.81
C ALA A 190 6.61 -13.21 -8.89
N LYS A 191 5.94 -14.23 -9.45
CA LYS A 191 5.27 -15.31 -8.69
C LYS A 191 4.22 -14.76 -7.72
N LEU A 192 3.51 -13.71 -8.14
CA LEU A 192 2.50 -13.03 -7.36
C LEU A 192 1.16 -12.92 -8.12
N VAL A 193 0.08 -12.82 -7.37
CA VAL A 193 -1.25 -12.38 -7.82
C VAL A 193 -1.57 -11.10 -7.06
N HIS A 194 -2.06 -10.06 -7.74
CA HIS A 194 -2.32 -8.76 -7.10
C HIS A 194 -3.44 -8.87 -6.05
N GLY A 195 -4.48 -9.65 -6.35
CA GLY A 195 -5.53 -10.02 -5.42
C GLY A 195 -6.55 -8.92 -5.14
N ASP A 196 -6.45 -7.75 -5.77
CA ASP A 196 -7.45 -6.67 -5.72
C ASP A 196 -7.28 -5.67 -6.88
N LEU A 197 -6.89 -6.16 -8.06
CA LEU A 197 -6.58 -5.29 -9.18
C LEU A 197 -7.86 -4.70 -9.80
N SER A 198 -7.83 -3.40 -10.05
CA SER A 198 -8.88 -2.62 -10.72
C SER A 198 -8.29 -1.31 -11.25
N GLU A 199 -9.09 -0.52 -11.97
CA GLU A 199 -8.76 0.83 -12.43
C GLU A 199 -8.43 1.81 -11.30
N TYR A 200 -8.79 1.49 -10.05
CA TYR A 200 -8.47 2.26 -8.85
C TYR A 200 -7.07 1.98 -8.31
N ASN A 201 -6.45 0.86 -8.71
CA ASN A 201 -5.13 0.43 -8.22
C ASN A 201 -4.06 0.49 -9.33
N ILE A 202 -4.34 1.27 -10.37
CA ILE A 202 -3.41 1.57 -11.47
C ILE A 202 -3.26 3.09 -11.55
N LEU A 203 -2.02 3.57 -11.42
CA LEU A 203 -1.67 4.96 -11.68
C LEU A 203 -1.14 5.13 -13.10
N VAL A 204 -1.22 6.36 -13.60
CA VAL A 204 -0.79 6.71 -14.97
C VAL A 204 0.28 7.82 -14.95
N PRO A 205 1.49 7.57 -14.41
CA PRO A 205 2.58 8.53 -14.53
C PRO A 205 3.03 8.67 -15.99
N ASN A 206 3.03 9.91 -16.50
CA ASN A 206 3.48 10.25 -17.85
C ASN A 206 2.85 9.40 -18.97
N GLY A 207 1.58 8.98 -18.80
CA GLY A 207 0.87 8.22 -19.84
C GLY A 207 1.20 6.72 -19.90
N TYR A 208 1.84 6.15 -18.88
CA TYR A 208 2.10 4.71 -18.79
C TYR A 208 1.47 4.10 -17.53
N PRO A 209 0.92 2.87 -17.60
CA PRO A 209 0.33 2.22 -16.44
C PRO A 209 1.39 1.78 -15.43
N MET A 210 1.09 1.95 -14.15
CA MET A 210 1.88 1.48 -13.01
C MET A 210 0.95 0.84 -11.98
N LEU A 211 1.25 -0.38 -11.53
CA LEU A 211 0.44 -1.05 -10.51
C LEU A 211 0.82 -0.54 -9.13
N ILE A 212 -0.18 -0.32 -8.27
CA ILE A 212 0.01 0.13 -6.88
C ILE A 212 -0.84 -0.71 -5.92
N ASP A 213 -0.59 -0.57 -4.63
CA ASP A 213 -1.35 -1.23 -3.55
C ASP A 213 -1.24 -2.75 -3.52
N PHE A 214 -0.08 -3.25 -3.08
CA PHE A 214 0.26 -4.67 -3.02
C PHE A 214 -0.05 -5.32 -1.66
N ALA A 215 -0.86 -4.65 -0.81
CA ALA A 215 -1.23 -5.16 0.52
C ALA A 215 -1.94 -6.53 0.44
N GLN A 216 -2.84 -6.66 -0.53
CA GLN A 216 -3.66 -7.86 -0.74
C GLN A 216 -3.01 -8.88 -1.68
N ALA A 217 -1.84 -8.57 -2.27
CA ALA A 217 -1.17 -9.47 -3.20
C ALA A 217 -0.65 -10.73 -2.51
N VAL A 218 -0.89 -11.89 -3.11
CA VAL A 218 -0.53 -13.22 -2.59
C VAL A 218 0.47 -13.91 -3.49
N THR A 219 1.21 -14.88 -2.96
CA THR A 219 2.06 -15.75 -3.78
C THR A 219 1.20 -16.69 -4.62
N ILE A 220 1.75 -17.20 -5.74
CA ILE A 220 1.04 -18.21 -6.55
C ILE A 220 0.82 -19.54 -5.82
N GLU A 221 1.56 -19.80 -4.73
CA GLU A 221 1.40 -20.97 -3.86
C GLU A 221 0.18 -20.85 -2.94
N HIS A 222 -0.42 -19.66 -2.84
CA HIS A 222 -1.61 -19.46 -2.02
C HIS A 222 -2.77 -20.31 -2.55
N PRO A 223 -3.51 -21.05 -1.70
CA PRO A 223 -4.59 -21.94 -2.15
C PRO A 223 -5.65 -21.25 -3.01
N GLU A 224 -5.95 -19.98 -2.68
CA GLU A 224 -6.91 -19.14 -3.42
C GLU A 224 -6.27 -18.27 -4.53
N ALA A 225 -4.98 -18.41 -4.84
CA ALA A 225 -4.28 -17.55 -5.81
C ALA A 225 -4.99 -17.51 -7.17
N ARG A 226 -5.47 -18.66 -7.66
CA ARG A 226 -6.15 -18.78 -8.95
C ARG A 226 -7.48 -18.02 -8.98
N GLU A 227 -8.25 -18.10 -7.89
CA GLU A 227 -9.53 -17.38 -7.76
C GLU A 227 -9.31 -15.87 -7.64
N PHE A 228 -8.28 -15.44 -6.91
CA PHE A 228 -7.89 -14.03 -6.86
C PHE A 228 -7.47 -13.51 -8.24
N LEU A 229 -6.69 -14.28 -9.00
CA LEU A 229 -6.27 -13.89 -10.35
C LEU A 229 -7.46 -13.80 -11.32
N ARG A 230 -8.40 -14.76 -11.24
CA ARG A 230 -9.65 -14.69 -12.02
C ARG A 230 -10.42 -13.42 -11.71
N ARG A 231 -10.57 -13.08 -10.42
CA ARG A 231 -11.25 -11.86 -9.98
C ARG A 231 -10.57 -10.58 -10.50
N ASP A 232 -9.25 -10.52 -10.44
CA ASP A 232 -8.47 -9.40 -10.97
C ASP A 232 -8.72 -9.21 -12.49
N ILE A 233 -8.72 -10.31 -13.25
CA ILE A 233 -9.00 -10.29 -14.69
C ILE A 233 -10.44 -9.86 -14.96
N ASP A 234 -11.41 -10.34 -14.19
CA ASP A 234 -12.82 -9.99 -14.37
C ASP A 234 -13.05 -8.50 -14.08
N ASN A 235 -12.43 -7.94 -13.04
CA ASN A 235 -12.47 -6.51 -12.73
C ASN A 235 -11.93 -5.67 -13.90
N LEU A 236 -10.73 -6.00 -14.39
CA LEU A 236 -10.13 -5.33 -15.56
C LEU A 236 -11.03 -5.46 -16.79
N ASN A 237 -11.53 -6.66 -17.06
CA ASN A 237 -12.41 -6.90 -18.19
C ASN A 237 -13.69 -6.08 -18.11
N ASN A 238 -14.29 -5.95 -16.93
CA ASN A 238 -15.50 -5.15 -16.73
C ASN A 238 -15.25 -3.66 -17.02
N TYR A 239 -14.15 -3.11 -16.50
CA TYR A 239 -13.75 -1.73 -16.80
C TYR A 239 -13.54 -1.51 -18.31
N PHE A 240 -12.75 -2.36 -18.97
CA PHE A 240 -12.43 -2.20 -20.39
C PHE A 240 -13.60 -2.51 -21.34
N LYS A 241 -14.53 -3.41 -20.98
CA LYS A 241 -15.79 -3.59 -21.71
C LYS A 241 -16.64 -2.33 -21.70
N GLY A 242 -16.67 -1.59 -20.58
CA GLY A 242 -17.32 -0.28 -20.48
C GLY A 242 -16.74 0.76 -21.45
N LEU A 243 -15.49 0.54 -21.92
CA LEU A 243 -14.81 1.35 -22.93
C LEU A 243 -14.89 0.73 -24.35
N ASN A 244 -15.82 -0.21 -24.57
CA ASN A 244 -16.01 -0.94 -25.84
C ASN A 244 -14.77 -1.73 -26.32
N VAL A 245 -13.89 -2.14 -25.41
CA VAL A 245 -12.74 -2.99 -25.75
C VAL A 245 -13.16 -4.46 -25.77
N ARG A 246 -12.71 -5.21 -26.78
CA ARG A 246 -12.86 -6.66 -26.81
C ARG A 246 -11.87 -7.31 -25.84
N THR A 247 -12.39 -7.88 -24.76
CA THR A 247 -11.57 -8.51 -23.71
C THR A 247 -11.42 -10.03 -23.90
N ARG A 248 -10.48 -10.63 -23.15
CA ARG A 248 -10.19 -12.07 -23.10
C ARG A 248 -10.61 -12.62 -21.72
N SER A 249 -11.13 -13.84 -21.67
CA SER A 249 -11.44 -14.47 -20.38
C SER A 249 -10.16 -14.93 -19.67
N PHE A 250 -10.25 -15.18 -18.36
CA PHE A 250 -9.18 -15.78 -17.56
C PHE A 250 -8.65 -17.06 -18.23
N GLU A 251 -9.53 -17.94 -18.69
CA GLU A 251 -9.15 -19.20 -19.34
C GLU A 251 -8.35 -18.95 -20.61
N ARG A 252 -8.75 -17.98 -21.43
CA ARG A 252 -8.02 -17.67 -22.66
C ARG A 252 -6.63 -17.09 -22.38
N MET A 253 -6.45 -16.38 -21.27
CA MET A 253 -5.17 -15.78 -20.89
C MET A 253 -4.21 -16.79 -20.25
N PHE A 254 -4.71 -17.75 -19.47
CA PHE A 254 -3.89 -18.60 -18.59
C PHE A 254 -4.04 -20.12 -18.81
N LYS A 255 -4.86 -20.62 -19.77
CA LYS A 255 -4.93 -22.06 -20.09
C LYS A 255 -3.88 -22.59 -21.08
N VAL A 256 -2.99 -21.75 -21.63
CA VAL A 256 -2.04 -22.18 -22.68
C VAL A 256 -0.70 -22.68 -22.10
N GLU A 257 -0.55 -22.74 -20.78
CA GLU A 257 0.74 -23.03 -20.12
C GLU A 257 0.68 -24.16 -19.08
N GLU A 258 -0.32 -25.06 -19.15
CA GLU A 258 -0.31 -26.36 -18.45
C GLU A 258 0.18 -27.47 -19.40
#